data_AF-A0A928GV57-F1
#
_entry.id   AF-A0A928GV57-F1
#
_cell.length_a   1.000
_cell.length_b   1.000
_cell.length_c   1.000
_cell.angle_alpha   90.00
_cell.angle_beta   90.00
_cell.angle_gamma   90.00
#
_symmetry.space_group_name_H-M   'P 1'
#
loop_
_entity.id
_entity.type
_entity.pdbx_description
1 polymer ?
#
loop_
_entity_poly.entity_id
_entity_poly.type
_entity_poly.pdbx_seq_one_letter_code
_entity_poly.pdbx_strand_id
1 'polypeptide(L)'
;MKKIILYILILMNFCGFCFCEEWKVCLGSFSILENAQERVTFLEENGISTTIEEFQKDENTILYRVFYNESLADKESALVHKKLLLNYPPIKEIGINDIWFLEISLNQEVPTILQPISPEKRTILIKDSDTGNPIPEANVNIDDKWDVMSDLEGKAPIPDEVQDGEHKLSVTKGNEYVKTESSFVLSQGEVASTPQISLPKAVDFKRIKIVLDWGEYPSDLDSHVEDSNFHIYFSNMKQGNMELDRDDTSSYGPETITIKDPKINDVYEYYVFNYSDDDRPFSTSLSNSEAQVRVYIDNEFKASFEITPNQEGIYWNVFNIVNGNEIIPINTITSTKPEEY
;
A
#
# COMPACT_ATOMS: atom_id res chain seq x y z
N MET A 1 -19.36 -41.47 -2.97
CA MET A 1 -18.35 -41.72 -4.02
C MET A 1 -17.41 -40.53 -4.08
N LYS A 2 -16.16 -40.77 -4.51
CA LYS A 2 -14.92 -40.10 -4.09
C LYS A 2 -14.93 -38.56 -4.15
N LYS A 3 -14.44 -37.94 -3.07
CA LYS A 3 -14.03 -36.52 -3.01
C LYS A 3 -12.94 -36.28 -4.07
N ILE A 4 -13.16 -35.32 -4.97
CA ILE A 4 -12.13 -34.81 -5.87
C ILE A 4 -11.55 -33.56 -5.21
N ILE A 5 -10.29 -33.67 -4.80
CA ILE A 5 -9.48 -32.57 -4.29
C ILE A 5 -8.90 -31.84 -5.50
N LEU A 6 -9.23 -30.56 -5.64
CA LEU A 6 -8.66 -29.68 -6.65
C LEU A 6 -7.26 -29.26 -6.18
N TYR A 7 -6.22 -29.77 -6.82
CA TYR A 7 -4.86 -29.23 -6.67
C TYR A 7 -4.66 -28.12 -7.68
N ILE A 8 -4.46 -26.89 -7.19
CA ILE A 8 -3.82 -25.82 -7.94
C ILE A 8 -2.33 -26.17 -7.99
N LEU A 9 -1.88 -26.69 -9.13
CA LEU A 9 -0.46 -26.96 -9.38
C LEU A 9 0.12 -25.80 -10.18
N ILE A 10 0.99 -25.04 -9.54
CA ILE A 10 2.02 -24.22 -10.20
C ILE A 10 2.97 -25.23 -10.85
N LEU A 11 3.04 -25.28 -12.18
CA LEU A 11 4.08 -26.03 -12.86
C LEU A 11 5.27 -25.10 -13.10
N MET A 12 6.36 -25.41 -12.38
CA MET A 12 7.73 -25.00 -12.69
C MET A 12 8.16 -25.79 -13.94
N ASN A 13 8.77 -25.12 -14.92
CA ASN A 13 9.67 -25.83 -15.81
C ASN A 13 11.05 -25.85 -15.14
N PHE A 14 11.60 -27.05 -14.96
CA PHE A 14 13.03 -27.24 -14.77
C PHE A 14 13.56 -27.75 -16.10
N CYS A 15 14.28 -26.91 -16.86
CA CYS A 15 15.24 -27.40 -17.83
C CYS A 15 16.52 -26.57 -17.71
N GLY A 16 17.62 -27.26 -17.41
CA GLY A 16 18.94 -26.63 -17.28
C GLY A 16 19.39 -25.98 -18.59
N PHE A 17 19.98 -24.80 -18.48
CA PHE A 17 20.68 -24.08 -19.54
C PHE A 17 19.85 -23.78 -20.81
N CYS A 18 18.90 -22.86 -20.69
CA CYS A 18 18.64 -21.84 -21.72
C CYS A 18 17.81 -20.68 -21.13
N PHE A 19 18.29 -19.46 -21.32
CA PHE A 19 17.54 -18.23 -21.03
C PHE A 19 16.34 -18.13 -21.97
N CYS A 20 15.12 -18.24 -21.43
CA CYS A 20 13.89 -17.49 -21.74
C CYS A 20 12.68 -18.29 -21.21
N GLU A 21 12.09 -17.91 -20.07
CA GLU A 21 10.82 -18.50 -19.60
C GLU A 21 9.71 -17.45 -19.66
N GLU A 22 8.85 -17.57 -20.66
CA GLU A 22 7.61 -16.79 -20.81
C GLU A 22 6.50 -17.37 -19.91
N TRP A 23 5.84 -16.52 -19.11
CA TRP A 23 4.72 -16.91 -18.25
C TRP A 23 3.38 -16.72 -18.98
N LYS A 24 2.49 -17.72 -18.90
CA LYS A 24 1.14 -17.65 -19.50
C LYS A 24 0.05 -17.60 -18.43
N VAL A 25 -1.00 -16.83 -18.69
CA VAL A 25 -2.17 -16.74 -17.79
C VAL A 25 -3.24 -17.74 -18.22
N CYS A 26 -3.51 -18.75 -17.37
CA CYS A 26 -4.60 -19.70 -17.59
C CYS A 26 -5.95 -19.10 -17.12
N LEU A 27 -6.87 -18.94 -18.06
CA LEU A 27 -8.21 -18.37 -17.87
C LEU A 27 -9.31 -19.43 -17.75
N GLY A 28 -8.96 -20.71 -17.90
CA GLY A 28 -9.87 -21.84 -17.71
C GLY A 28 -9.21 -23.18 -18.04
N SER A 29 -9.73 -24.26 -17.46
CA SER A 29 -9.31 -25.64 -17.77
C SER A 29 -10.55 -26.52 -17.87
N PHE A 30 -10.73 -27.16 -19.02
CA PHE A 30 -11.95 -27.87 -19.38
C PHE A 30 -11.62 -29.32 -19.73
N SER A 31 -12.45 -30.27 -19.32
CA SER A 31 -12.33 -31.67 -19.77
C SER A 31 -13.01 -31.93 -21.12
N ILE A 32 -13.66 -30.91 -21.69
CA ILE A 32 -14.41 -30.95 -22.95
C ILE A 32 -13.95 -29.78 -23.81
N LEU A 33 -13.53 -30.05 -25.05
CA LEU A 33 -13.00 -29.04 -25.98
C LEU A 33 -14.03 -27.97 -26.34
N GLU A 34 -15.28 -28.37 -26.58
CA GLU A 34 -16.37 -27.44 -26.95
C GLU A 34 -16.58 -26.36 -25.89
N ASN A 35 -16.57 -26.71 -24.61
CA ASN A 35 -16.66 -25.74 -23.51
C ASN A 35 -15.47 -24.77 -23.48
N ALA A 36 -14.27 -25.24 -23.85
CA ALA A 36 -13.09 -24.37 -23.96
C ALA A 36 -13.24 -23.40 -25.15
N GLN A 37 -13.80 -23.86 -26.28
CA GLN A 37 -14.05 -23.03 -27.47
C GLN A 37 -15.15 -21.98 -27.22
N GLU A 38 -16.21 -22.34 -26.51
CA GLU A 38 -17.23 -21.37 -26.06
C GLU A 38 -16.61 -20.30 -25.17
N ARG A 39 -15.71 -20.68 -24.25
CA ARG A 39 -14.97 -19.74 -23.41
C ARG A 39 -14.06 -18.81 -24.22
N VAL A 40 -13.34 -19.33 -25.23
CA VAL A 40 -12.53 -18.51 -26.15
C VAL A 40 -13.41 -17.53 -26.90
N THR A 41 -14.51 -17.99 -27.50
CA THR A 41 -15.44 -17.14 -28.27
C THR A 41 -15.94 -15.99 -27.41
N PHE A 42 -16.40 -16.28 -26.19
CA PHE A 42 -16.82 -15.26 -25.24
C PHE A 42 -15.70 -14.25 -24.90
N LEU A 43 -14.48 -14.71 -24.67
CA LEU A 43 -13.36 -13.85 -24.32
C LEU A 43 -12.94 -12.97 -25.51
N GLU A 44 -12.88 -13.52 -26.72
CA GLU A 44 -12.54 -12.80 -27.95
C GLU A 44 -13.61 -11.76 -28.32
N GLU A 45 -14.90 -12.08 -28.15
CA GLU A 45 -16.01 -11.13 -28.31
C GLU A 45 -15.92 -9.93 -27.35
N ASN A 46 -15.23 -10.12 -26.22
CA ASN A 46 -14.98 -9.08 -25.22
C ASN A 46 -13.54 -8.50 -25.30
N GLY A 47 -12.86 -8.70 -26.43
CA GLY A 47 -11.56 -8.11 -26.72
C GLY A 47 -10.35 -8.79 -26.05
N ILE A 48 -10.54 -9.97 -25.45
CA ILE A 48 -9.49 -10.74 -24.78
C ILE A 48 -8.99 -11.84 -25.73
N SER A 49 -7.76 -11.69 -26.22
CA SER A 49 -7.13 -12.65 -27.13
C SER A 49 -6.65 -13.90 -26.40
N THR A 50 -7.07 -15.08 -26.85
CA THR A 50 -6.78 -16.35 -26.16
C THR A 50 -6.39 -17.50 -27.09
N THR A 51 -5.77 -18.54 -26.53
CA THR A 51 -5.42 -19.80 -27.20
C THR A 51 -5.83 -20.99 -26.36
N ILE A 52 -6.10 -22.11 -27.02
CA ILE A 52 -6.34 -23.39 -26.35
C ILE A 52 -5.09 -24.25 -26.49
N GLU A 53 -4.62 -24.78 -25.36
CA GLU A 53 -3.58 -25.80 -25.33
C GLU A 53 -4.11 -27.10 -24.69
N GLU A 54 -3.77 -28.23 -25.30
CA GLU A 54 -4.05 -29.54 -24.73
C GLU A 54 -3.00 -29.89 -23.68
N PHE A 55 -3.47 -30.32 -22.52
CA PHE A 55 -2.64 -30.74 -21.40
C PHE A 55 -3.02 -32.17 -20.97
N GLN A 56 -2.10 -33.11 -21.22
CA GLN A 56 -2.23 -34.48 -20.72
C GLN A 56 -1.97 -34.48 -19.20
N LYS A 57 -3.03 -34.64 -18.40
CA LYS A 57 -2.91 -34.66 -16.93
C LYS A 57 -2.45 -36.03 -16.42
N ASP A 58 -2.96 -37.10 -17.01
CA ASP A 58 -2.62 -38.49 -16.73
C ASP A 58 -3.00 -39.37 -17.94
N GLU A 59 -2.74 -40.67 -17.89
CA GLU A 59 -2.96 -41.61 -19.02
C GLU A 59 -4.37 -41.59 -19.62
N ASN A 60 -5.38 -41.15 -18.86
CA ASN A 60 -6.78 -41.19 -19.29
C ASN A 60 -7.47 -39.81 -19.33
N THR A 61 -6.74 -38.73 -19.01
CA THR A 61 -7.34 -37.40 -18.86
C THR A 61 -6.58 -36.34 -19.66
N ILE A 62 -7.26 -35.81 -20.67
CA ILE A 62 -6.84 -34.60 -21.40
C ILE A 62 -7.64 -33.42 -20.86
N LEU A 63 -6.95 -32.31 -20.61
CA LEU A 63 -7.56 -31.02 -20.29
C LEU A 63 -7.26 -30.03 -21.42
N TYR A 64 -8.27 -29.26 -21.81
CA TYR A 64 -8.16 -28.14 -22.72
C TYR A 64 -8.04 -26.86 -21.88
N ARG A 65 -6.88 -26.22 -21.92
CA ARG A 65 -6.60 -25.02 -21.15
C ARG A 65 -6.69 -23.80 -22.03
N VAL A 66 -7.44 -22.80 -21.59
CA VAL A 66 -7.56 -21.52 -22.29
C VAL A 66 -6.54 -20.57 -21.68
N PHE A 67 -5.60 -20.10 -22.48
CA PHE A 67 -4.54 -19.17 -22.10
C PHE A 67 -4.76 -17.80 -22.72
N TYR A 68 -4.39 -16.75 -22.00
CA TYR A 68 -4.22 -15.42 -22.59
C TYR A 68 -3.03 -15.43 -23.56
N ASN A 69 -3.20 -14.80 -24.73
CA ASN A 69 -2.21 -14.89 -25.81
C ASN A 69 -0.93 -14.10 -25.58
N GLU A 70 -0.91 -13.14 -24.67
CA GLU A 70 0.33 -12.43 -24.35
C GLU A 70 1.10 -13.17 -23.27
N SER A 71 2.35 -13.48 -23.61
CA SER A 71 3.35 -13.96 -22.66
C SER A 71 3.78 -12.82 -21.75
N LEU A 72 3.87 -13.12 -20.45
CA LEU A 72 4.28 -12.17 -19.41
C LEU A 72 5.70 -12.49 -18.94
N ALA A 73 6.44 -11.43 -18.59
CA ALA A 73 7.86 -11.53 -18.27
C ALA A 73 8.13 -12.31 -16.96
N ASP A 74 7.18 -12.27 -16.02
CA ASP A 74 7.31 -12.86 -14.70
C ASP A 74 5.97 -13.37 -14.12
N LYS A 75 6.09 -14.12 -13.03
CA LYS A 75 4.98 -14.78 -12.33
C LYS A 75 4.02 -13.80 -11.64
N GLU A 76 4.52 -12.67 -11.16
CA GLU A 76 3.75 -11.68 -10.41
C GLU A 76 2.84 -10.89 -11.36
N SER A 77 3.40 -10.46 -12.49
CA SER A 77 2.68 -9.91 -13.64
C SER A 77 1.53 -10.82 -14.09
N ALA A 78 1.77 -12.14 -14.17
CA ALA A 78 0.73 -13.12 -14.52
C ALA A 78 -0.39 -13.24 -13.48
N LEU A 79 -0.07 -13.09 -12.19
CA LEU A 79 -1.05 -13.18 -11.11
C LEU A 79 -1.93 -11.91 -11.04
N VAL A 80 -1.34 -10.73 -11.25
CA VAL A 80 -2.05 -9.45 -11.30
C VAL A 80 -2.98 -9.39 -12.50
N HIS A 81 -2.50 -9.76 -13.69
CA HIS A 81 -3.30 -9.77 -14.92
C HIS A 81 -4.51 -10.71 -14.80
N LYS A 82 -4.32 -11.87 -14.16
CA LYS A 82 -5.41 -12.80 -13.84
C LYS A 82 -6.47 -12.18 -12.91
N LYS A 83 -6.05 -11.48 -11.85
CA LYS A 83 -6.97 -10.85 -10.89
C LYS A 83 -7.81 -9.74 -11.55
N LEU A 84 -7.20 -8.95 -12.43
CA LEU A 84 -7.89 -7.90 -13.18
C LEU A 84 -8.96 -8.46 -14.12
N LEU A 85 -8.64 -9.53 -14.87
CA LEU A 85 -9.58 -10.20 -15.76
C LEU A 85 -10.75 -10.87 -15.01
N LEU A 86 -10.56 -11.25 -13.74
CA LEU A 86 -11.60 -11.88 -12.92
C LEU A 86 -12.52 -10.90 -12.19
N ASN A 87 -12.14 -9.62 -12.07
CA ASN A 87 -12.85 -8.63 -11.24
C ASN A 87 -13.70 -7.57 -12.00
N TYR A 88 -13.84 -7.67 -13.33
CA TYR A 88 -14.74 -6.79 -14.11
C TYR A 88 -16.21 -7.29 -14.01
N PRO A 89 -17.22 -6.43 -13.71
CA PRO A 89 -18.48 -6.93 -13.13
C PRO A 89 -19.58 -7.35 -14.12
N PRO A 90 -20.43 -8.35 -13.77
CA PRO A 90 -20.30 -9.22 -12.60
C PRO A 90 -20.16 -10.69 -13.02
N ILE A 91 -18.95 -11.24 -12.96
CA ILE A 91 -18.78 -12.68 -12.76
C ILE A 91 -19.04 -12.93 -11.28
N LYS A 92 -20.29 -13.28 -10.94
CA LYS A 92 -20.64 -13.69 -9.58
C LYS A 92 -20.58 -15.21 -9.49
N GLU A 93 -19.67 -15.74 -8.68
CA GLU A 93 -19.59 -17.17 -8.40
C GLU A 93 -20.72 -17.56 -7.44
N ILE A 94 -21.81 -18.14 -7.95
CA ILE A 94 -22.87 -18.73 -7.12
C ILE A 94 -23.05 -20.18 -7.57
N GLY A 95 -22.59 -21.11 -6.72
CA GLY A 95 -22.73 -22.55 -6.96
C GLY A 95 -24.12 -23.05 -6.58
N ILE A 96 -24.87 -23.57 -7.56
CA ILE A 96 -26.00 -24.48 -7.32
C ILE A 96 -25.90 -25.64 -8.32
N ASN A 97 -25.66 -26.86 -7.82
CA ASN A 97 -25.68 -28.12 -8.57
C ASN A 97 -24.85 -28.13 -9.86
N ASP A 98 -23.59 -27.69 -9.79
CA ASP A 98 -22.59 -27.84 -10.87
C ASP A 98 -22.99 -27.23 -12.24
N ILE A 99 -23.89 -26.24 -12.24
CA ILE A 99 -24.31 -25.49 -13.43
C ILE A 99 -24.09 -23.98 -13.18
N TRP A 100 -23.53 -23.31 -14.17
CA TRP A 100 -23.15 -21.90 -14.13
C TRP A 100 -24.17 -21.05 -14.89
N PHE A 101 -24.57 -19.91 -14.33
CA PHE A 101 -25.44 -18.95 -15.01
C PHE A 101 -24.84 -17.53 -14.97
N LEU A 102 -25.11 -16.76 -16.03
CA LEU A 102 -24.68 -15.38 -16.23
C LEU A 102 -25.90 -14.45 -16.05
N GLU A 103 -25.76 -13.38 -15.27
CA GLU A 103 -26.72 -12.27 -15.27
C GLU A 103 -25.93 -10.97 -15.46
N ILE A 104 -26.16 -10.28 -16.58
CA ILE A 104 -25.49 -9.01 -16.90
C ILE A 104 -26.52 -7.88 -16.74
N SER A 105 -26.14 -6.83 -16.01
CA SER A 105 -26.77 -5.51 -16.13
C SER A 105 -26.00 -4.70 -17.18
N LEU A 106 -26.50 -4.68 -18.41
CA LEU A 106 -25.91 -3.95 -19.54
C LEU A 106 -26.08 -2.45 -19.27
N ASN A 107 -24.98 -1.69 -19.15
CA ASN A 107 -24.88 -0.26 -19.53
C ASN A 107 -23.60 0.49 -19.09
N GLN A 108 -22.41 -0.12 -19.04
CA GLN A 108 -21.17 0.66 -18.88
C GLN A 108 -20.14 0.31 -19.98
N GLU A 109 -19.62 1.33 -20.64
CA GLU A 109 -18.65 1.23 -21.74
C GLU A 109 -17.33 0.63 -21.25
N VAL A 110 -16.71 -0.20 -22.10
CA VAL A 110 -15.41 -0.83 -21.87
C VAL A 110 -14.31 0.23 -21.96
N PRO A 111 -13.49 0.48 -20.92
CA PRO A 111 -12.32 1.33 -21.06
C PRO A 111 -11.30 0.68 -21.99
N THR A 112 -10.78 1.45 -22.93
CA THR A 112 -9.71 1.03 -23.84
C THR A 112 -8.42 0.79 -23.03
N ILE A 113 -8.04 -0.47 -22.80
CA ILE A 113 -6.75 -0.83 -22.19
C ILE A 113 -6.00 -1.71 -23.18
N LEU A 114 -5.01 -1.14 -23.89
CA LEU A 114 -3.82 -1.84 -24.36
C LEU A 114 -2.71 -0.80 -24.62
N GLN A 115 -1.78 -0.67 -23.67
CA GLN A 115 -0.38 -0.37 -23.99
C GLN A 115 0.54 -1.27 -23.15
N PRO A 116 1.64 -1.78 -23.74
CA PRO A 116 2.58 -2.67 -23.07
C PRO A 116 3.20 -2.00 -21.84
N ILE A 117 3.45 -2.79 -20.80
CA ILE A 117 4.01 -2.34 -19.53
C ILE A 117 5.40 -1.73 -19.80
N SER A 118 5.47 -0.41 -19.66
CA SER A 118 6.67 0.43 -19.57
C SER A 118 7.64 -0.12 -18.50
N PRO A 119 8.95 0.23 -18.49
CA PRO A 119 9.86 -0.11 -17.39
C PRO A 119 9.21 0.27 -16.06
N GLU A 120 9.43 -0.52 -15.00
CA GLU A 120 8.83 -0.38 -13.66
C GLU A 120 8.23 1.01 -13.43
N LYS A 121 6.90 1.12 -13.61
CA LYS A 121 6.25 2.42 -13.43
C LYS A 121 6.54 2.88 -12.01
N ARG A 122 7.15 4.06 -11.88
CA ARG A 122 7.35 4.74 -10.59
C ARG A 122 5.99 4.77 -9.88
N THR A 123 5.91 4.38 -8.62
CA THR A 123 4.65 4.37 -7.87
C THR A 123 4.79 5.05 -6.52
N ILE A 124 3.66 5.49 -5.95
CA ILE A 124 3.50 5.92 -4.56
C ILE A 124 2.69 4.82 -3.86
N LEU A 125 3.16 4.34 -2.72
CA LEU A 125 2.46 3.34 -1.91
C LEU A 125 1.48 4.03 -0.94
N ILE A 126 0.21 3.68 -1.04
CA ILE A 126 -0.88 4.22 -0.22
C ILE A 126 -1.31 3.18 0.81
N LYS A 127 -1.20 3.50 2.10
CA LYS A 127 -1.52 2.58 3.21
C LYS A 127 -2.56 3.16 4.17
N ASP A 128 -3.25 2.26 4.87
CA ASP A 128 -4.03 2.57 6.05
C ASP A 128 -3.07 2.77 7.22
N SER A 129 -3.14 3.93 7.87
CA SER A 129 -2.18 4.30 8.90
C SER A 129 -2.27 3.41 10.14
N ASP A 130 -3.45 2.84 10.42
CA ASP A 130 -3.70 2.05 11.63
C ASP A 130 -3.24 0.59 11.50
N THR A 131 -3.11 0.12 10.26
CA THR A 131 -2.91 -1.32 9.96
C THR A 131 -1.72 -1.60 9.04
N GLY A 132 -1.18 -0.59 8.38
CA GLY A 132 -0.16 -0.73 7.33
C GLY A 132 -0.65 -1.41 6.05
N ASN A 133 -1.93 -1.78 5.96
CA ASN A 133 -2.49 -2.45 4.80
C ASN A 133 -2.63 -1.48 3.61
N PRO A 134 -2.50 -1.96 2.37
CA PRO A 134 -2.71 -1.13 1.20
C PRO A 134 -4.14 -0.59 1.09
N ILE A 135 -4.29 0.67 0.64
CA ILE A 135 -5.58 1.27 0.33
C ILE A 135 -5.78 1.28 -1.20
N PRO A 136 -6.70 0.46 -1.73
CA PRO A 136 -7.01 0.46 -3.15
C PRO A 136 -7.97 1.59 -3.54
N GLU A 137 -7.86 2.03 -4.79
CA GLU A 137 -8.70 3.07 -5.38
C GLU A 137 -8.73 4.36 -4.53
N ALA A 138 -7.59 4.72 -3.94
CA ALA A 138 -7.37 6.06 -3.42
C ALA A 138 -7.02 6.99 -4.58
N ASN A 139 -7.64 8.17 -4.63
CA ASN A 139 -7.28 9.20 -5.58
C ASN A 139 -6.05 9.95 -5.07
N VAL A 140 -5.01 9.95 -5.88
CA VAL A 140 -3.72 10.56 -5.65
C VAL A 140 -3.56 11.70 -6.64
N ASN A 141 -3.54 12.92 -6.12
CA ASN A 141 -3.29 14.12 -6.89
C ASN A 141 -1.84 14.57 -6.70
N ILE A 142 -1.13 14.77 -7.82
CA ILE A 142 0.25 15.26 -7.85
C ILE A 142 0.27 16.65 -8.48
N ASP A 143 0.80 17.63 -7.74
CA ASP A 143 0.94 19.04 -8.13
C ASP A 143 -0.33 19.71 -8.67
N ASP A 144 -1.52 19.34 -8.17
CA ASP A 144 -2.82 19.82 -8.65
C ASP A 144 -3.03 19.61 -10.15
N LYS A 145 -2.26 18.69 -10.76
CA LYS A 145 -2.18 18.50 -12.21
C LYS A 145 -2.52 17.09 -12.64
N TRP A 146 -2.05 16.09 -11.90
CA TRP A 146 -2.20 14.69 -12.25
C TRP A 146 -3.06 13.99 -11.23
N ASP A 147 -4.15 13.38 -11.67
CA ASP A 147 -4.99 12.51 -10.84
C ASP A 147 -4.77 11.06 -11.26
N VAL A 148 -4.31 10.25 -10.32
CA VAL A 148 -4.06 8.81 -10.51
C VAL A 148 -4.71 8.03 -9.38
N MET A 149 -4.97 6.74 -9.60
CA MET A 149 -5.62 5.89 -8.61
C MET A 149 -4.67 4.79 -8.16
N SER A 150 -4.69 4.45 -6.87
CA SER A 150 -3.98 3.28 -6.37
C SER A 150 -4.64 1.96 -6.80
N ASP A 151 -3.83 0.94 -7.07
CA ASP A 151 -4.28 -0.41 -7.39
C ASP A 151 -4.61 -1.25 -6.13
N LEU A 152 -4.86 -2.55 -6.30
CA LEU A 152 -5.18 -3.47 -5.19
C LEU A 152 -4.05 -3.65 -4.16
N GLU A 153 -2.82 -3.28 -4.53
CA GLU A 153 -1.65 -3.30 -3.66
C GLU A 153 -1.35 -1.90 -3.10
N GLY A 154 -2.26 -0.94 -3.31
CA GLY A 154 -2.10 0.43 -2.85
C GLY A 154 -1.08 1.22 -3.67
N LYS A 155 -0.61 0.71 -4.81
CA LYS A 155 0.38 1.40 -5.64
C LYS A 155 -0.32 2.35 -6.61
N ALA A 156 -0.02 3.63 -6.50
CA ALA A 156 -0.51 4.66 -7.42
C ALA A 156 0.61 5.06 -8.40
N PRO A 157 0.41 4.98 -9.72
CA PRO A 157 1.47 5.25 -10.69
C PRO A 157 1.80 6.75 -10.77
N ILE A 158 3.08 7.09 -10.75
CA ILE A 158 3.58 8.44 -11.02
C ILE A 158 3.72 8.59 -12.55
N PRO A 159 3.03 9.55 -13.19
CA PRO A 159 3.15 9.76 -14.64
C PRO A 159 4.59 10.02 -15.09
N ASP A 160 4.98 9.53 -16.26
CA ASP A 160 6.34 9.68 -16.82
C ASP A 160 6.71 11.17 -17.05
N GLU A 161 5.71 12.02 -17.22
CA GLU A 161 5.86 13.46 -17.40
C GLU A 161 6.21 14.22 -16.11
N VAL A 162 6.05 13.60 -14.94
CA VAL A 162 6.50 14.19 -13.67
C VAL A 162 8.03 14.21 -13.68
N GLN A 163 8.58 15.42 -13.67
CA GLN A 163 10.02 15.68 -13.71
C GLN A 163 10.67 15.35 -12.37
N ASP A 164 12.00 15.35 -12.32
CA ASP A 164 12.72 15.31 -11.05
C ASP A 164 12.50 16.62 -10.28
N GLY A 165 12.45 16.53 -8.95
CA GLY A 165 12.21 17.66 -8.07
C GLY A 165 11.30 17.31 -6.89
N GLU A 166 10.97 18.34 -6.13
CA GLU A 166 10.00 18.26 -5.04
C GLU A 166 8.58 18.42 -5.61
N HIS A 167 7.68 17.52 -5.21
CA HIS A 167 6.30 17.46 -5.68
C HIS A 167 5.34 17.43 -4.50
N LYS A 168 4.19 18.09 -4.69
CA LYS A 168 3.09 18.05 -3.73
C LYS A 168 2.17 16.89 -4.03
N LEU A 169 1.70 16.26 -2.96
CA LEU A 169 0.82 15.11 -2.99
C LEU A 169 -0.43 15.40 -2.16
N SER A 170 -1.61 15.11 -2.72
CA SER A 170 -2.88 15.12 -2.00
C SER A 170 -3.60 13.80 -2.25
N VAL A 171 -3.91 13.04 -1.20
CA VAL A 171 -4.56 11.74 -1.30
C VAL A 171 -5.93 11.77 -0.64
N THR A 172 -6.92 11.21 -1.34
CA THR A 172 -8.30 11.10 -0.86
C THR A 172 -8.85 9.70 -1.13
N LYS A 173 -9.67 9.20 -0.22
CA LYS A 173 -10.42 7.95 -0.38
C LYS A 173 -11.79 8.10 0.28
N GLY A 174 -12.78 8.49 -0.52
CA GLY A 174 -14.15 8.73 -0.06
C GLY A 174 -14.20 9.60 1.21
N ASN A 175 -15.14 9.27 2.10
CA ASN A 175 -15.24 9.87 3.45
C ASN A 175 -14.71 8.93 4.54
N GLU A 176 -14.14 7.79 4.16
CA GLU A 176 -13.70 6.73 5.09
C GLU A 176 -12.27 6.96 5.58
N TYR A 177 -11.46 7.72 4.84
CA TYR A 177 -10.15 8.21 5.25
C TYR A 177 -10.11 9.73 5.29
N VAL A 178 -9.27 10.28 6.17
CA VAL A 178 -8.98 11.71 6.21
C VAL A 178 -8.16 12.07 4.97
N LYS A 179 -8.49 13.19 4.30
CA LYS A 179 -7.64 13.74 3.23
C LYS A 179 -6.25 14.02 3.80
N THR A 180 -5.22 13.53 3.12
CA THR A 180 -3.83 13.74 3.54
C THR A 180 -3.05 14.50 2.48
N GLU A 181 -2.24 15.45 2.92
CA GLU A 181 -1.31 16.20 2.09
C GLU A 181 0.13 15.86 2.50
N SER A 182 1.04 15.85 1.52
CA SER A 182 2.46 15.54 1.72
C SER A 182 3.32 16.15 0.61
N SER A 183 4.63 16.04 0.77
CA SER A 183 5.61 16.25 -0.29
C SER A 183 6.38 14.93 -0.54
N PHE A 184 6.98 14.82 -1.72
CA PHE A 184 8.00 13.81 -2.01
C PHE A 184 9.01 14.35 -3.02
N VAL A 185 10.20 13.76 -3.08
CA VAL A 185 11.27 14.15 -4.01
C VAL A 185 11.51 13.03 -5.01
N LEU A 186 11.51 13.37 -6.30
CA LEU A 186 11.92 12.49 -7.40
C LEU A 186 13.34 12.83 -7.86
N SER A 187 14.18 11.83 -8.09
CA SER A 187 15.58 12.03 -8.48
C SER A 187 16.08 11.01 -9.50
N GLN A 188 16.67 11.49 -10.60
CA GLN A 188 17.28 10.68 -11.66
C GLN A 188 16.31 9.76 -12.42
N GLY A 189 15.02 10.10 -12.47
CA GLY A 189 14.02 9.23 -13.07
C GLY A 189 13.76 7.92 -12.29
N GLU A 190 14.41 7.74 -11.15
CA GLU A 190 14.13 6.70 -10.16
C GLU A 190 13.51 7.36 -8.94
N VAL A 191 12.86 6.58 -8.08
CA VAL A 191 12.55 7.06 -6.73
C VAL A 191 13.62 6.52 -5.81
N ALA A 192 14.30 7.40 -5.06
CA ALA A 192 15.38 7.02 -4.13
C ALA A 192 14.91 5.94 -3.11
N SER A 193 13.62 5.92 -2.82
CA SER A 193 12.82 4.91 -2.12
C SER A 193 11.41 4.92 -2.72
N THR A 194 10.60 3.86 -2.65
CA THR A 194 9.19 4.00 -3.07
C THR A 194 8.50 4.99 -2.11
N PRO A 195 8.04 6.17 -2.56
CA PRO A 195 7.41 7.13 -1.68
C PRO A 195 6.15 6.49 -1.12
N GLN A 196 5.91 6.70 0.17
CA GLN A 196 4.73 6.14 0.82
C GLN A 196 3.97 7.18 1.63
N ILE A 197 2.68 6.93 1.76
CA ILE A 197 1.77 7.79 2.48
C ILE A 197 0.70 6.95 3.16
N SER A 198 0.60 7.15 4.47
CA SER A 198 -0.38 6.46 5.29
C SER A 198 -1.51 7.40 5.69
N LEU A 199 -2.75 6.95 5.43
CA LEU A 199 -3.96 7.72 5.68
C LEU A 199 -4.70 7.16 6.90
N PRO A 200 -5.09 8.01 7.85
CA PRO A 200 -5.93 7.57 8.95
C PRO A 200 -7.39 7.45 8.52
N LYS A 201 -8.07 6.39 8.97
CA LYS A 201 -9.53 6.29 8.85
C LYS A 201 -10.22 7.44 9.55
N ALA A 202 -11.24 8.04 8.95
CA ALA A 202 -12.11 9.04 9.57
C ALA A 202 -13.02 8.38 10.63
N VAL A 203 -13.34 9.10 11.71
CA VAL A 203 -14.23 8.63 12.79
C VAL A 203 -15.11 9.73 13.37
N ASP A 204 -16.19 9.37 14.04
CA ASP A 204 -17.19 10.30 14.54
C ASP A 204 -16.93 10.80 15.99
N PHE A 205 -15.68 10.88 16.44
CA PHE A 205 -15.32 11.36 17.78
C PHE A 205 -14.11 12.30 17.76
N LYS A 206 -14.02 13.17 18.78
CA LYS A 206 -12.94 14.14 18.93
C LYS A 206 -11.62 13.42 19.19
N ARG A 207 -10.60 13.70 18.38
CA ARG A 207 -9.30 13.06 18.54
C ARG A 207 -8.19 13.80 17.83
N ILE A 208 -6.98 13.44 18.22
CA ILE A 208 -5.76 13.72 17.49
C ILE A 208 -5.23 12.39 16.97
N LYS A 209 -4.80 12.37 15.71
CA LYS A 209 -3.97 11.30 15.15
C LYS A 209 -2.62 11.86 14.73
N ILE A 210 -1.58 11.16 15.12
CA ILE A 210 -0.19 11.46 14.76
C ILE A 210 0.31 10.24 14.00
N VAL A 211 0.63 10.41 12.72
CA VAL A 211 1.05 9.33 11.82
C VAL A 211 2.52 9.54 11.47
N LEU A 212 3.35 8.55 11.76
CA LEU A 212 4.75 8.46 11.38
C LEU A 212 4.91 7.50 10.21
N ASP A 213 5.54 7.97 9.15
CA ASP A 213 6.02 7.15 8.03
C ASP A 213 7.52 7.38 7.86
N TRP A 214 8.27 6.35 7.47
CA TRP A 214 9.70 6.44 7.16
C TRP A 214 10.09 5.51 6.02
N GLY A 215 11.33 5.60 5.55
CA GLY A 215 11.87 4.77 4.48
C GLY A 215 12.32 3.39 4.95
N GLU A 216 13.20 2.76 4.17
CA GLU A 216 13.74 1.43 4.46
C GLU A 216 14.72 1.41 5.64
N TYR A 217 15.46 2.50 5.83
CA TYR A 217 16.55 2.54 6.78
C TYR A 217 16.47 3.81 7.64
N PRO A 218 16.52 3.71 8.97
CA PRO A 218 16.59 2.49 9.78
C PRO A 218 15.30 1.67 9.71
N SER A 219 15.38 0.39 10.10
CA SER A 219 14.23 -0.51 10.02
C SER A 219 13.16 -0.22 11.07
N ASP A 220 13.52 0.42 12.18
CA ASP A 220 12.66 0.55 13.35
C ASP A 220 12.76 1.96 13.93
N LEU A 221 11.69 2.72 13.73
CA LEU A 221 11.47 4.03 14.32
C LEU A 221 10.21 3.98 15.18
N ASP A 222 10.37 4.31 16.45
CA ASP A 222 9.30 4.31 17.44
C ASP A 222 8.67 5.70 17.58
N SER A 223 7.34 5.74 17.58
CA SER A 223 6.53 6.87 18.00
C SER A 223 6.40 6.91 19.52
N HIS A 224 6.73 8.06 20.10
CA HIS A 224 6.53 8.33 21.52
C HIS A 224 5.57 9.51 21.69
N VAL A 225 4.52 9.32 22.50
CA VAL A 225 3.76 10.45 23.05
C VAL A 225 3.72 10.40 24.56
N GLU A 226 3.96 11.55 25.18
CA GLU A 226 4.01 11.68 26.64
C GLU A 226 3.13 12.85 27.10
N ASP A 227 2.48 12.65 28.25
CA ASP A 227 1.90 13.72 29.06
C ASP A 227 2.42 13.58 30.50
N SER A 228 2.03 14.50 31.39
CA SER A 228 2.44 14.51 32.81
C SER A 228 2.19 13.21 33.61
N ASN A 229 1.40 12.26 33.10
CA ASN A 229 1.03 11.03 33.78
C ASN A 229 1.34 9.76 32.96
N PHE A 230 1.35 9.85 31.64
CA PHE A 230 1.31 8.70 30.74
C PHE A 230 2.34 8.83 29.63
N HIS A 231 2.94 7.70 29.26
CA HIS A 231 3.88 7.58 28.16
C HIS A 231 3.48 6.40 27.27
N ILE A 232 3.11 6.68 26.02
CA ILE A 232 2.79 5.68 25.00
C ILE A 232 3.98 5.48 24.07
N TYR A 233 4.34 4.23 23.86
CA TYR A 233 5.38 3.73 22.96
C TYR A 233 5.22 2.21 22.78
N PHE A 234 6.09 1.54 22.02
CA PHE A 234 5.97 0.12 21.65
C PHE A 234 5.67 -0.82 22.82
N SER A 235 6.25 -0.60 24.02
CA SER A 235 6.02 -1.50 25.17
C SER A 235 4.84 -1.09 26.06
N ASN A 236 4.30 0.12 25.88
CA ASN A 236 3.11 0.62 26.57
C ASN A 236 2.13 1.25 25.57
N MET A 237 1.58 0.41 24.69
CA MET A 237 0.79 0.85 23.54
C MET A 237 -0.56 1.47 23.91
N LYS A 238 -1.00 1.43 25.17
CA LYS A 238 -2.31 1.98 25.55
C LYS A 238 -2.38 2.37 27.01
N GLN A 239 -2.64 3.65 27.26
CA GLN A 239 -2.81 4.18 28.60
C GLN A 239 -3.68 5.44 28.58
N GLY A 240 -4.59 5.55 29.56
CA GLY A 240 -5.50 6.69 29.63
C GLY A 240 -6.35 6.82 28.36
N ASN A 241 -6.27 7.98 27.71
CA ASN A 241 -6.95 8.31 26.46
C ASN A 241 -6.05 8.17 25.22
N MET A 242 -4.84 7.64 25.37
CA MET A 242 -3.86 7.53 24.30
C MET A 242 -3.61 6.07 23.93
N GLU A 243 -3.42 5.80 22.64
CA GLU A 243 -3.09 4.48 22.12
C GLU A 243 -2.17 4.56 20.89
N LEU A 244 -1.23 3.62 20.80
CA LEU A 244 -0.48 3.25 19.60
C LEU A 244 -1.24 2.08 18.95
N ASP A 245 -1.52 2.22 17.66
CA ASP A 245 -2.23 1.25 16.82
C ASP A 245 -1.43 -0.05 16.60
N ARG A 246 -0.15 0.10 16.30
CA ARG A 246 0.78 -0.94 15.88
C ARG A 246 2.20 -0.46 16.14
N ASP A 247 3.04 -1.42 16.46
CA ASP A 247 4.51 -1.32 16.48
C ASP A 247 5.04 -1.97 15.18
N ASP A 248 5.75 -1.20 14.34
CA ASP A 248 6.37 -1.69 13.10
C ASP A 248 7.90 -1.72 13.18
N THR A 249 8.42 -2.93 13.38
CA THR A 249 9.86 -3.16 13.52
C THR A 249 10.57 -3.52 12.19
N SER A 250 9.90 -3.39 11.03
CA SER A 250 10.32 -4.05 9.77
C SER A 250 10.59 -3.13 8.59
N SER A 251 10.76 -1.84 8.85
CA SER A 251 10.94 -0.73 7.90
C SER A 251 9.65 -0.28 7.25
N TYR A 252 9.66 0.92 6.64
CA TYR A 252 8.52 1.48 5.93
C TYR A 252 7.25 1.70 6.77
N GLY A 253 7.30 1.62 8.11
CA GLY A 253 6.17 1.86 9.00
C GLY A 253 4.79 1.40 8.46
N PRO A 254 3.71 2.15 8.73
CA PRO A 254 3.61 3.32 9.60
C PRO A 254 3.48 2.97 11.08
N GLU A 255 3.55 4.00 11.91
CA GLU A 255 3.01 3.99 13.28
C GLU A 255 2.03 5.15 13.49
N THR A 256 0.91 4.89 14.18
CA THR A 256 -0.12 5.88 14.46
C THR A 256 -0.47 5.97 15.94
N ILE A 257 -0.21 7.13 16.53
CA ILE A 257 -0.72 7.46 17.86
C ILE A 257 -2.09 8.14 17.75
N THR A 258 -3.06 7.67 18.53
CA THR A 258 -4.37 8.27 18.70
C THR A 258 -4.55 8.81 20.10
N ILE A 259 -4.88 10.11 20.24
CA ILE A 259 -5.27 10.75 21.50
C ILE A 259 -6.77 11.04 21.43
N LYS A 260 -7.56 10.33 22.24
CA LYS A 260 -9.03 10.46 22.29
C LYS A 260 -9.42 11.59 23.24
N ASP A 261 -10.39 12.41 22.87
CA ASP A 261 -10.89 13.50 23.73
C ASP A 261 -9.76 14.35 24.36
N PRO A 262 -8.85 14.92 23.55
CA PRO A 262 -7.69 15.68 24.04
C PRO A 262 -8.16 16.84 24.92
N LYS A 263 -7.54 16.97 26.11
CA LYS A 263 -7.93 17.96 27.12
C LYS A 263 -7.19 19.28 26.94
N ILE A 264 -7.84 20.37 27.33
CA ILE A 264 -7.30 21.73 27.17
C ILE A 264 -6.15 22.08 28.13
N ASN A 265 -5.99 21.33 29.23
CA ASN A 265 -4.93 21.60 30.22
C ASN A 265 -3.80 20.57 30.16
N ASP A 266 -3.87 19.60 29.24
CA ASP A 266 -2.84 18.58 29.07
C ASP A 266 -1.88 19.06 27.97
N VAL A 267 -0.58 18.78 28.15
CA VAL A 267 0.47 18.95 27.14
C VAL A 267 0.84 17.56 26.65
N TYR A 268 0.79 17.36 25.33
CA TYR A 268 1.20 16.12 24.70
C TYR A 268 2.49 16.37 23.93
N GLU A 269 3.59 15.76 24.37
CA GLU A 269 4.90 15.84 23.73
C GLU A 269 5.05 14.67 22.78
N TYR A 270 5.37 14.95 21.52
CA TYR A 270 5.58 13.90 20.53
C TYR A 270 7.01 13.93 19.99
N TYR A 271 7.67 12.77 20.06
CA TYR A 271 8.99 12.58 19.50
C TYR A 271 9.13 11.20 18.86
N VAL A 272 10.09 11.08 17.95
CA VAL A 272 10.47 9.81 17.31
C VAL A 272 11.78 9.34 17.90
N PHE A 273 11.87 8.05 18.22
CA PHE A 273 13.09 7.41 18.68
C PHE A 273 13.56 6.37 17.66
N ASN A 274 14.86 6.36 17.36
CA ASN A 274 15.44 5.35 16.47
C ASN A 274 15.88 4.12 17.28
N TYR A 275 14.98 3.16 17.39
CA TYR A 275 15.22 1.92 18.12
C TYR A 275 16.33 1.07 17.49
N SER A 276 16.47 1.10 16.16
CA SER A 276 17.51 0.34 15.44
C SER A 276 18.94 0.74 15.82
N ASP A 277 19.12 1.98 16.29
CA ASP A 277 20.40 2.57 16.64
C ASP A 277 20.45 3.03 18.11
N ASP A 278 19.72 2.36 19.01
CA ASP A 278 19.61 2.71 20.44
C ASP A 278 20.97 2.82 21.16
N ASP A 279 21.97 2.06 20.69
CA ASP A 279 23.34 2.01 21.18
C ASP A 279 24.29 3.03 20.50
N ARG A 280 23.80 3.79 19.52
CA ARG A 280 24.58 4.70 18.67
C ARG A 280 24.02 6.14 18.70
N PRO A 281 24.20 6.87 19.82
CA PRO A 281 23.58 8.18 20.04
C PRO A 281 24.03 9.30 19.08
N PHE A 282 25.09 9.09 18.30
CA PHE A 282 25.59 10.02 17.28
C PHE A 282 25.37 9.50 15.85
N SER A 283 24.47 8.52 15.67
CA SER A 283 24.11 8.03 14.34
C SER A 283 23.41 9.12 13.53
N THR A 284 23.53 9.04 12.21
CA THR A 284 22.79 9.88 11.25
C THR A 284 21.64 9.12 10.59
N SER A 285 21.46 7.84 10.89
CA SER A 285 20.44 6.98 10.28
C SER A 285 19.03 7.55 10.48
N LEU A 286 18.72 8.05 11.68
CA LEU A 286 17.45 8.74 11.95
C LEU A 286 17.25 9.92 10.99
N SER A 287 18.21 10.82 10.89
CA SER A 287 18.09 12.00 10.00
C SER A 287 17.95 11.63 8.53
N ASN A 288 18.50 10.48 8.11
CA ASN A 288 18.47 9.99 6.74
C ASN A 288 17.33 8.97 6.49
N SER A 289 16.38 8.89 7.43
CA SER A 289 15.28 7.93 7.38
C SER A 289 14.13 8.31 6.46
N GLU A 290 14.15 9.52 5.91
CA GLU A 290 13.02 10.08 5.16
C GLU A 290 11.74 10.16 6.00
N ALA A 291 11.88 10.16 7.34
CA ALA A 291 10.75 10.21 8.26
C ALA A 291 9.91 11.47 8.08
N GLN A 292 8.60 11.27 8.04
CA GLN A 292 7.59 12.34 8.01
C GLN A 292 6.54 12.07 9.08
N VAL A 293 6.19 13.12 9.82
CA VAL A 293 5.15 13.05 10.85
C VAL A 293 4.00 13.97 10.46
N ARG A 294 2.79 13.41 10.41
CA ARG A 294 1.57 14.12 10.05
C ARG A 294 0.58 14.14 11.20
N VAL A 295 -0.01 15.31 11.45
CA VAL A 295 -0.97 15.53 12.53
C VAL A 295 -2.34 15.82 11.97
N TYR A 296 -3.33 15.09 12.47
CA TYR A 296 -4.74 15.23 12.13
C TYR A 296 -5.53 15.52 13.40
N ILE A 297 -6.42 16.49 13.35
CA ILE A 297 -7.32 16.84 14.46
C ILE A 297 -8.74 16.83 13.91
N ASP A 298 -9.61 16.04 14.54
CA ASP A 298 -11.04 15.96 14.20
C ASP A 298 -11.32 15.70 12.71
N ASN A 299 -10.59 14.72 12.15
CA ASN A 299 -10.62 14.33 10.72
C ASN A 299 -10.17 15.43 9.73
N GLU A 300 -9.38 16.39 10.18
CA GLU A 300 -8.75 17.37 9.32
C GLU A 300 -7.22 17.26 9.43
N PHE A 301 -6.53 17.25 8.29
CA PHE A 301 -5.08 17.41 8.25
C PHE A 301 -4.69 18.80 8.77
N LYS A 302 -3.71 18.87 9.68
CA LYS A 302 -3.29 20.12 10.35
C LYS A 302 -1.85 20.51 10.10
N ALA A 303 -0.93 19.55 10.14
CA ALA A 303 0.49 19.82 10.00
C ALA A 303 1.23 18.58 9.47
N SER A 304 2.34 18.84 8.78
CA SER A 304 3.36 17.85 8.45
C SER A 304 4.72 18.36 8.92
N PHE A 305 5.58 17.44 9.35
CA PHE A 305 6.94 17.68 9.77
C PHE A 305 7.84 16.72 9.00
N GLU A 306 8.88 17.27 8.39
CA GLU A 306 9.88 16.51 7.65
C GLU A 306 11.18 16.50 8.44
N ILE A 307 11.80 15.33 8.54
CA ILE A 307 13.08 15.22 9.20
C ILE A 307 14.18 15.90 8.38
N THR A 308 15.05 16.65 9.04
CA THR A 308 16.19 17.30 8.35
C THR A 308 17.36 16.32 8.23
N PRO A 309 17.87 16.04 7.01
CA PRO A 309 18.90 15.05 6.81
C PRO A 309 20.29 15.48 7.29
N ASN A 310 21.18 14.50 7.42
CA ASN A 310 22.59 14.68 7.80
C ASN A 310 22.80 15.33 9.20
N GLN A 311 21.98 14.96 10.17
CA GLN A 311 22.13 15.38 11.57
C GLN A 311 22.43 14.17 12.47
N GLU A 312 23.32 14.36 13.45
CA GLU A 312 23.63 13.33 14.44
C GLU A 312 22.59 13.32 15.57
N GLY A 313 22.04 12.15 15.87
CA GLY A 313 21.11 11.93 16.97
C GLY A 313 20.17 10.76 16.71
N ILE A 314 19.59 10.24 17.78
CA ILE A 314 18.65 9.10 17.75
C ILE A 314 17.27 9.45 18.29
N TYR A 315 17.05 10.72 18.67
CA TYR A 315 15.75 11.27 19.01
C TYR A 315 15.44 12.44 18.09
N TRP A 316 14.21 12.49 17.60
CA TRP A 316 13.67 13.64 16.87
C TRP A 316 12.49 14.21 17.65
N ASN A 317 12.72 15.32 18.34
CA ASN A 317 11.67 16.08 19.02
C ASN A 317 10.88 16.88 17.98
N VAL A 318 9.63 16.50 17.74
CA VAL A 318 8.88 17.00 16.58
C VAL A 318 8.03 18.20 16.97
N PHE A 319 7.12 18.04 17.93
CA PHE A 319 6.20 19.09 18.38
C PHE A 319 5.58 18.75 19.73
N ASN A 320 4.97 19.78 20.33
CA ASN A 320 4.02 19.61 21.43
C ASN A 320 2.60 19.96 20.96
N ILE A 321 1.59 19.35 21.58
CA ILE A 321 0.20 19.78 21.44
C ILE A 321 -0.29 20.30 22.78
N VAL A 322 -0.75 21.55 22.77
CA VAL A 322 -1.31 22.24 23.94
C VAL A 322 -2.76 22.63 23.67
N ASN A 323 -3.50 22.99 24.72
CA ASN A 323 -4.89 23.45 24.61
C ASN A 323 -5.82 22.46 23.87
N GLY A 324 -5.43 21.18 23.79
CA GLY A 324 -6.12 20.10 23.12
C GLY A 324 -6.13 20.17 21.58
N ASN A 325 -5.52 21.19 20.95
CA ASN A 325 -5.47 21.31 19.48
C ASN A 325 -4.38 22.24 18.91
N GLU A 326 -3.62 22.96 19.73
CA GLU A 326 -2.60 23.90 19.28
C GLU A 326 -1.26 23.18 19.16
N ILE A 327 -0.72 23.12 17.95
CA ILE A 327 0.55 22.44 17.64
C ILE A 327 1.69 23.46 17.78
N ILE A 328 2.60 23.22 18.71
CA ILE A 328 3.83 23.99 18.91
C ILE A 328 5.00 23.22 18.26
N PRO A 329 5.50 23.68 17.10
CA PRO A 329 6.58 22.99 16.39
C PRO A 329 7.93 23.11 17.14
N ILE A 330 8.72 22.04 17.17
CA ILE A 330 10.07 22.01 17.74
C ILE A 330 11.09 21.61 16.66
N ASN A 331 10.90 20.45 16.03
CA ASN A 331 11.68 19.91 14.92
C ASN A 331 13.21 19.90 15.14
N THR A 332 13.68 19.24 16.20
CA THR A 332 15.11 19.14 16.55
C THR A 332 15.56 17.71 16.78
N ILE A 333 16.76 17.37 16.29
CA ILE A 333 17.38 16.06 16.50
C ILE A 333 18.39 16.12 17.65
N THR A 334 18.35 15.13 18.55
CA THR A 334 19.21 15.04 19.73
C THR A 334 19.74 13.63 19.97
N SER A 335 20.85 13.52 20.69
CA SER A 335 21.47 12.25 21.08
C SER A 335 20.88 11.65 22.37
N THR A 336 20.15 12.46 23.14
CA THR A 336 19.47 12.07 24.37
C THR A 336 17.98 12.33 24.25
N LYS A 337 17.17 11.58 25.04
CA LYS A 337 15.73 11.79 25.14
C LYS A 337 15.43 13.27 25.42
N PRO A 338 14.43 13.88 24.76
CA PRO A 338 13.93 15.21 25.09
C PRO A 338 13.53 15.32 26.56
N GLU A 339 13.79 16.46 27.19
CA GLU A 339 13.33 16.73 28.57
C GLU A 339 11.82 17.03 28.56
N GLU A 340 11.08 16.44 29.51
CA GLU A 340 9.66 16.71 29.75
C GLU A 340 9.42 18.20 30.10
N TYR A 341 8.30 18.76 29.65
CA TYR A 341 7.92 20.17 29.80
C TYR A 341 7.30 20.54 31.15
#